data_AF-A0A1V5N269-F1
#
_entry.id   AF-A0A1V5N269-F1
#
_cell.length_a   1.000
_cell.length_b   1.000
_cell.length_c   1.000
_cell.angle_alpha   90.00
_cell.angle_beta   90.00
_cell.angle_gamma   90.00
#
_symmetry.space_group_name_H-M   'P 1'
#
loop_
_entity.id
_entity.type
_entity.pdbx_description
1 polymer ?
#
loop_
_entity_poly.entity_id
_entity_poly.type
_entity_poly.pdbx_seq_one_letter_code
_entity_poly.pdbx_strand_id
1 'polypeptide(L)'
;MAENDGKVVQKTKNKPIRLFLTIIGFACILQYFVVGIVNVIRGYSIGTYLPFIILMVGSIVFLCLGIKYPKKHSIYSVTVSFALIYYSLISISQGQYSKKAEGYYKAGQYQQALQAYEKEAHAWYHLLSYNYHERAAMYKIAEAYCQLEDFDKARNTYELVIERYQGEFYAGQAQKRLAELKTGLEIVAYYPDHIADTPKKDSIQELEVHLPPEYIKATALYDIALAYQYNLNCYAKAVEVYTIILGMDVSEETKKLAKEQIIQLKRS
;
A
#
# COMPACT_ATOMS: atom_id res chain seq x y z
N MET A 1 85.54 -2.62 -0.54
CA MET A 1 85.20 -2.01 -1.83
C MET A 1 83.80 -2.49 -2.20
N ALA A 2 82.87 -1.54 -2.28
CA ALA A 2 81.54 -1.59 -2.92
C ALA A 2 80.63 -2.81 -2.68
N GLU A 3 79.79 -2.72 -1.65
CA GLU A 3 78.46 -3.36 -1.63
C GLU A 3 77.42 -2.23 -1.54
N ASN A 4 76.98 -1.73 -2.69
CA ASN A 4 75.70 -1.02 -2.80
C ASN A 4 75.30 -0.91 -4.26
N ASP A 5 74.03 -1.24 -4.52
CA ASP A 5 73.13 -0.63 -5.51
C ASP A 5 72.25 -1.68 -6.18
N GLY A 6 71.22 -2.10 -5.44
CA GLY A 6 70.20 -3.01 -5.91
C GLY A 6 68.83 -2.77 -5.27
N LYS A 7 68.49 -1.53 -4.87
CA LYS A 7 67.12 -1.21 -4.46
C LYS A 7 66.35 -0.65 -5.65
N VAL A 8 65.73 -1.57 -6.40
CA VAL A 8 64.72 -1.29 -7.41
C VAL A 8 63.56 -0.53 -6.76
N VAL A 9 63.55 0.79 -6.91
CA VAL A 9 62.43 1.66 -6.52
C VAL A 9 61.36 1.56 -7.60
N GLN A 10 60.53 0.52 -7.56
CA GLN A 10 59.23 0.54 -8.23
C GLN A 10 58.22 1.32 -7.37
N LYS A 11 58.33 2.65 -7.33
CA LYS A 11 57.34 3.51 -6.65
C LYS A 11 56.33 4.11 -7.63
N THR A 12 55.10 3.59 -7.51
CA THR A 12 53.82 4.34 -7.56
C THR A 12 53.38 4.97 -8.89
N LYS A 13 53.07 4.17 -9.91
CA LYS A 13 52.36 4.66 -11.13
C LYS A 13 50.83 4.78 -10.97
N ASN A 14 50.24 4.30 -9.86
CA ASN A 14 48.77 4.17 -9.72
C ASN A 14 48.09 5.18 -8.77
N LYS A 15 48.79 6.24 -8.32
CA LYS A 15 48.17 7.26 -7.45
C LYS A 15 46.94 7.97 -8.04
N PRO A 16 46.93 8.43 -9.31
CA PRO A 16 45.79 9.20 -9.83
C PRO A 16 44.52 8.35 -9.96
N ILE A 17 44.66 7.09 -10.39
CA ILE A 17 43.54 6.15 -10.51
C ILE A 17 42.89 5.87 -9.15
N ARG A 18 43.69 5.71 -8.09
CA ARG A 18 43.18 5.44 -6.73
C ARG A 18 42.41 6.63 -6.16
N LEU A 19 42.93 7.84 -6.37
CA LEU A 19 42.25 9.06 -5.92
C LEU A 19 40.90 9.21 -6.65
N PHE A 20 40.89 9.00 -7.96
CA PHE A 20 39.68 9.04 -8.77
C PHE A 20 38.60 8.05 -8.30
N LEU A 21 38.97 6.78 -8.06
CA LEU A 21 38.02 5.77 -7.55
C LEU A 21 37.49 6.10 -6.15
N THR A 22 38.32 6.70 -5.28
CA THR A 22 37.89 7.12 -3.94
C THR A 22 36.86 8.25 -4.02
N ILE A 23 37.07 9.23 -4.91
CA ILE A 23 36.13 10.33 -5.16
C ILE A 23 34.79 9.78 -5.68
N ILE A 24 34.83 8.83 -6.62
CA ILE A 24 33.60 8.18 -7.13
C ILE A 24 32.85 7.48 -5.99
N GLY A 25 33.55 6.69 -5.15
CA GLY A 25 32.92 6.00 -4.02
C GLY A 25 32.22 6.97 -3.06
N PHE A 26 32.90 8.07 -2.69
CA PHE A 26 32.30 9.11 -1.86
C PHE A 26 31.12 9.81 -2.54
N ALA A 27 31.21 10.10 -3.84
CA ALA A 27 30.12 10.70 -4.60
C ALA A 27 28.87 9.80 -4.62
N CYS A 28 29.04 8.48 -4.79
CA CYS A 28 27.93 7.52 -4.74
C CYS A 28 27.28 7.46 -3.35
N ILE A 29 28.07 7.44 -2.28
CA ILE A 29 27.55 7.45 -0.90
C ILE A 29 26.82 8.77 -0.62
N LEU A 30 27.43 9.91 -0.97
CA LEU A 30 26.82 11.23 -0.76
C LEU A 30 25.50 11.37 -1.53
N GLN A 31 25.47 10.92 -2.78
CA GLN A 31 24.24 10.92 -3.60
C GLN A 31 23.15 10.06 -2.95
N TYR A 32 23.50 8.90 -2.41
CA TYR A 32 22.56 8.07 -1.65
C TYR A 32 22.02 8.79 -0.42
N PHE A 33 22.88 9.45 0.37
CA PHE A 33 22.44 10.24 1.53
C PHE A 33 21.52 11.39 1.14
N VAL A 34 21.84 12.15 0.09
CA VAL A 34 21.01 13.26 -0.38
C VAL A 34 19.65 12.75 -0.85
N VAL A 35 19.61 11.69 -1.67
CA VAL A 35 18.35 11.10 -2.15
C VAL A 35 17.55 10.48 -1.00
N GLY A 36 18.22 9.79 -0.07
CA GLY A 36 17.61 9.21 1.12
C GLY A 36 16.98 10.26 2.03
N ILE A 37 17.72 11.32 2.39
CA ILE A 37 17.25 12.42 3.22
C ILE A 37 16.07 13.14 2.55
N VAL A 38 16.17 13.46 1.25
CA VAL A 38 15.10 14.14 0.51
C VAL A 38 13.83 13.27 0.45
N ASN A 39 13.97 11.97 0.24
CA ASN A 39 12.82 11.05 0.17
C ASN A 39 12.17 10.84 1.54
N VAL A 40 12.96 10.71 2.61
CA VAL A 40 12.46 10.63 4.00
C VAL A 40 11.71 11.91 4.38
N ILE A 41 12.27 13.09 4.09
CA ILE A 41 11.62 14.39 4.37
C ILE A 41 10.29 14.52 3.61
N ARG A 42 10.22 13.98 2.39
CA ARG A 42 9.00 14.05 1.56
C ARG A 42 8.01 12.92 1.81
N GLY A 43 8.32 11.97 2.69
CA GLY A 43 7.46 10.81 2.96
C GLY A 43 7.32 9.85 1.78
N TYR A 44 8.25 9.88 0.82
CA TYR A 44 8.25 8.95 -0.32
C TYR A 44 9.06 7.70 0.02
N SER A 45 8.44 6.53 -0.15
CA SER A 45 9.19 5.27 -0.29
C SER A 45 10.10 5.36 -1.53
N ILE A 46 11.36 4.91 -1.42
CA ILE A 46 12.28 4.84 -2.56
C ILE A 46 11.71 3.79 -3.55
N GLY A 47 10.89 4.25 -4.50
CA GLY A 47 10.20 3.37 -5.44
C GLY A 47 11.09 2.76 -6.52
N THR A 48 12.32 3.26 -6.66
CA THR A 48 13.30 2.81 -7.64
C THR A 48 14.48 2.13 -6.96
N TYR A 49 14.92 0.98 -7.47
CA TYR A 49 16.12 0.29 -6.96
C TYR A 49 17.43 1.06 -7.24
N LEU A 50 17.36 2.17 -7.99
CA LEU A 50 18.53 2.90 -8.50
C LEU A 50 19.44 3.47 -7.41
N PRO A 51 18.95 4.15 -6.34
CA PRO A 51 19.82 4.63 -5.27
C PRO A 51 20.51 3.48 -4.53
N PHE A 52 19.84 2.33 -4.40
CA PHE A 52 20.41 1.13 -3.77
C PHE A 52 21.51 0.49 -4.63
N ILE A 53 21.30 0.41 -5.94
CA ILE A 53 22.33 -0.07 -6.87
C ILE A 53 23.58 0.82 -6.81
N ILE A 54 23.38 2.15 -6.77
CA ILE A 54 24.48 3.12 -6.64
C ILE A 54 25.24 2.93 -5.31
N LEU A 55 24.53 2.72 -4.20
CA LEU A 55 25.15 2.44 -2.90
C LEU A 55 25.91 1.10 -2.88
N MET A 56 25.34 0.04 -3.46
CA MET A 56 25.98 -1.27 -3.59
C MET A 56 27.27 -1.18 -4.40
N VAL A 57 27.22 -0.56 -5.59
CA VAL A 57 28.40 -0.36 -6.44
C VAL A 57 29.46 0.46 -5.71
N GLY A 58 29.06 1.57 -5.08
CA GLY A 58 29.96 2.39 -4.26
C GLY A 58 30.62 1.59 -3.14
N SER A 59 29.86 0.74 -2.44
CA SER A 59 30.34 -0.10 -1.34
C SER A 59 31.31 -1.17 -1.80
N ILE A 60 31.08 -1.79 -2.96
CA ILE A 60 31.97 -2.79 -3.57
C ILE A 60 33.28 -2.11 -4.02
N VAL A 61 33.20 -0.93 -4.65
CA VAL A 61 34.40 -0.16 -5.03
C VAL A 61 35.23 0.19 -3.78
N PHE A 62 34.56 0.62 -2.70
CA PHE A 62 35.21 0.94 -1.44
C PHE A 62 35.86 -0.29 -0.77
N LEU A 63 35.22 -1.46 -0.86
CA LEU A 63 35.74 -2.74 -0.37
C LEU A 63 37.04 -3.13 -1.12
N CYS A 64 37.00 -3.06 -2.45
CA CYS A 64 38.13 -3.38 -3.32
C CYS A 64 39.34 -2.45 -3.11
N LEU A 65 39.09 -1.18 -2.77
CA LEU A 65 40.14 -0.22 -2.43
C LEU A 65 40.71 -0.50 -1.02
N GLY A 66 39.86 -0.83 -0.06
CA GLY A 66 40.22 -1.15 1.33
C GLY A 66 41.24 -2.26 1.47
N ILE A 67 41.11 -3.32 0.67
CA ILE A 67 42.02 -4.48 0.66
C ILE A 67 43.46 -4.06 0.31
N LYS A 68 43.66 -2.93 -0.39
CA LYS A 68 44.98 -2.44 -0.82
C LYS A 68 45.62 -1.41 0.12
N TYR A 69 44.96 -1.00 1.22
CA TYR A 69 45.52 -0.07 2.21
C TYR A 69 46.32 -0.79 3.32
N PRO A 70 47.27 -0.12 3.99
CA PRO A 70 47.96 -0.67 5.17
C PRO A 70 46.96 -1.12 6.25
N LYS A 71 47.32 -2.20 6.96
CA LYS A 71 46.43 -3.01 7.84
C LYS A 71 45.45 -2.20 8.70
N LYS A 72 45.84 -1.05 9.24
CA LYS A 72 45.00 -0.23 10.12
C LYS A 72 43.80 0.44 9.43
N HIS A 73 43.90 0.82 8.15
CA HIS A 73 42.80 1.46 7.41
C HIS A 73 41.97 0.46 6.58
N SER A 74 42.54 -0.71 6.30
CA SER A 74 41.87 -1.79 5.55
C SER A 74 40.65 -2.35 6.30
N ILE A 75 40.77 -2.55 7.62
CA ILE A 75 39.69 -3.11 8.44
C ILE A 75 38.46 -2.20 8.45
N TYR A 76 38.63 -0.89 8.68
CA TYR A 76 37.49 0.06 8.71
C TYR A 76 36.75 0.13 7.38
N SER A 77 37.50 0.19 6.26
CA SER A 77 36.91 0.23 4.92
C SER A 77 36.11 -1.03 4.63
N VAL A 78 36.62 -2.20 5.00
CA VAL A 78 35.93 -3.48 4.80
C VAL A 78 34.66 -3.55 5.65
N THR A 79 34.74 -3.21 6.93
CA THR A 79 33.58 -3.24 7.84
C THR A 79 32.47 -2.28 7.40
N VAL A 80 32.81 -1.06 6.98
CA VAL A 80 31.82 -0.08 6.48
C VAL A 80 31.16 -0.58 5.20
N SER A 81 31.92 -1.12 4.25
CA SER A 81 31.36 -1.69 3.01
C SER A 81 30.39 -2.83 3.28
N PHE A 82 30.74 -3.76 4.18
CA PHE A 82 29.83 -4.85 4.56
C PHE A 82 28.56 -4.32 5.23
N ALA A 83 28.67 -3.33 6.11
CA ALA A 83 27.52 -2.71 6.75
C ALA A 83 26.57 -2.04 5.72
N LEU A 84 27.13 -1.33 4.74
CA LEU A 84 26.33 -0.68 3.68
C LEU A 84 25.67 -1.69 2.73
N ILE A 85 26.37 -2.76 2.37
CA ILE A 85 25.79 -3.86 1.57
C ILE A 85 24.66 -4.53 2.35
N TYR A 86 24.89 -4.87 3.62
CA TYR A 86 23.87 -5.47 4.48
C TYR A 86 22.63 -4.58 4.61
N TYR A 87 22.81 -3.27 4.85
CA TYR A 87 21.71 -2.30 4.89
C TYR A 87 20.94 -2.22 3.56
N SER A 88 21.65 -2.26 2.43
CA SER A 88 21.05 -2.25 1.09
C SER A 88 20.18 -3.49 0.85
N LEU A 89 20.66 -4.67 1.25
CA LEU A 89 19.92 -5.93 1.14
C LEU A 89 18.65 -5.93 2.00
N ILE A 90 18.74 -5.43 3.24
CA ILE A 90 17.56 -5.28 4.11
C ILE A 90 16.54 -4.35 3.46
N SER A 91 16.97 -3.19 2.96
CA SER A 91 16.07 -2.22 2.33
C SER A 91 15.32 -2.79 1.11
N ILE A 92 15.97 -3.64 0.30
CA ILE A 92 15.33 -4.29 -0.87
C ILE A 92 14.24 -5.30 -0.45
N SER A 93 14.35 -5.86 0.76
CA SER A 93 13.34 -6.79 1.28
C SER A 93 12.07 -6.09 1.78
N GLN A 94 12.10 -4.76 1.96
CA GLN A 94 10.97 -4.00 2.50
C GLN A 94 9.86 -3.79 1.46
N GLY A 95 8.60 -3.88 1.90
CA GLY A 95 7.42 -3.62 1.07
C GLY A 95 7.11 -4.71 0.04
N GLN A 96 7.80 -5.86 0.07
CA GLN A 96 7.52 -6.96 -0.87
C GLN A 96 6.15 -7.58 -0.61
N TYR A 97 5.77 -7.75 0.66
CA TYR A 97 4.46 -8.29 1.00
C TYR A 97 3.37 -7.28 0.65
N SER A 98 3.58 -5.99 0.87
CA SER A 98 2.68 -4.91 0.44
C SER A 98 2.42 -4.93 -1.07
N LYS A 99 3.47 -5.03 -1.90
CA LYS A 99 3.32 -5.12 -3.36
C LYS A 99 2.53 -6.37 -3.79
N LYS A 100 2.81 -7.51 -3.15
CA LYS A 100 2.11 -8.76 -3.43
C LYS A 100 0.64 -8.68 -3.01
N ALA A 101 0.37 -8.10 -1.84
CA ALA A 101 -0.97 -7.87 -1.31
C ALA A 101 -1.79 -6.97 -2.23
N GLU A 102 -1.20 -5.87 -2.73
CA GLU A 102 -1.85 -4.99 -3.70
C GLU A 102 -2.20 -5.71 -5.00
N GLY A 103 -1.31 -6.60 -5.47
CA GLY A 103 -1.59 -7.46 -6.63
C GLY A 103 -2.79 -8.37 -6.40
N TYR A 104 -2.87 -9.02 -5.23
CA TYR A 104 -4.02 -9.83 -4.85
C TYR A 104 -5.31 -9.02 -4.69
N TYR A 105 -5.22 -7.83 -4.09
CA TYR A 105 -6.37 -6.95 -3.89
C TYR A 105 -6.99 -6.54 -5.22
N LYS A 106 -6.17 -6.13 -6.19
CA LYS A 106 -6.62 -5.77 -7.55
C LYS A 106 -7.18 -6.96 -8.33
N ALA A 107 -6.73 -8.18 -8.02
CA ALA A 107 -7.26 -9.40 -8.61
C ALA A 107 -8.56 -9.88 -7.95
N GLY A 108 -9.10 -9.15 -6.96
CA GLY A 108 -10.27 -9.58 -6.18
C GLY A 108 -9.99 -10.72 -5.21
N GLN A 109 -8.72 -11.07 -4.99
CA GLN A 109 -8.28 -12.15 -4.11
C GLN A 109 -8.08 -11.62 -2.67
N TYR A 110 -9.15 -11.07 -2.08
CA TYR A 110 -9.08 -10.30 -0.84
C TYR A 110 -8.54 -11.09 0.35
N GLN A 111 -8.85 -12.38 0.47
CA GLN A 111 -8.30 -13.22 1.55
C GLN A 111 -6.77 -13.38 1.44
N GLN A 112 -6.23 -13.50 0.22
CA GLN A 112 -4.79 -13.59 -0.01
C GLN A 112 -4.11 -12.22 0.17
N ALA A 113 -4.80 -11.15 -0.22
CA ALA A 113 -4.36 -9.78 0.04
C ALA A 113 -4.24 -9.51 1.54
N LEU A 114 -5.26 -9.88 2.32
CA LEU A 114 -5.30 -9.75 3.77
C LEU A 114 -4.10 -10.45 4.42
N GLN A 115 -3.89 -11.74 4.12
CA GLN A 115 -2.74 -12.49 4.66
C GLN A 115 -1.38 -11.86 4.30
N ALA A 116 -1.27 -11.27 3.11
CA ALA A 116 -0.04 -10.60 2.68
C ALA A 116 0.14 -9.24 3.37
N TYR A 117 -0.93 -8.45 3.56
CA TYR A 117 -0.85 -7.21 4.34
C TYR A 117 -0.55 -7.49 5.82
N GLU A 118 -1.09 -8.56 6.42
CA GLU A 118 -0.74 -8.98 7.78
C GLU A 118 0.75 -9.34 7.90
N LYS A 119 1.28 -10.08 6.90
CA LYS A 119 2.72 -10.37 6.84
C LYS A 119 3.56 -9.11 6.70
N GLU A 120 3.10 -8.12 5.94
CA GLU A 120 3.75 -6.82 5.87
C GLU A 120 3.71 -6.16 7.25
N ALA A 121 2.54 -6.00 7.88
CA ALA A 121 2.42 -5.36 9.19
C ALA A 121 3.30 -6.01 10.28
N HIS A 122 3.50 -7.33 10.21
CA HIS A 122 4.32 -8.08 11.16
C HIS A 122 5.76 -8.35 10.72
N ALA A 123 6.21 -7.82 9.57
CA ALA A 123 7.57 -8.06 9.10
C ALA A 123 8.62 -7.50 10.08
N TRP A 124 9.74 -8.21 10.22
CA TRP A 124 10.76 -7.96 11.24
C TRP A 124 11.43 -6.58 11.15
N TYR A 125 11.44 -5.95 9.97
CA TYR A 125 11.95 -4.58 9.79
C TYR A 125 10.98 -3.50 10.32
N HIS A 126 9.85 -3.90 10.89
CA HIS A 126 8.90 -3.04 11.62
C HIS A 126 9.12 -2.98 13.13
N LEU A 127 10.13 -3.69 13.67
CA LEU A 127 10.49 -3.62 15.10
C LEU A 127 11.12 -2.27 15.54
N LEU A 128 11.27 -1.31 14.62
CA LEU A 128 11.67 0.06 14.91
C LEU A 128 10.41 0.90 15.16
N SER A 129 10.28 1.41 16.40
CA SER A 129 9.24 2.33 16.84
C SER A 129 9.09 3.50 15.86
N TYR A 130 7.91 3.69 15.29
CA TYR A 130 7.56 4.57 14.15
C TYR A 130 7.81 3.95 12.78
N ASN A 131 6.80 3.26 12.25
CA ASN A 131 6.90 2.68 10.91
C ASN A 131 5.75 3.06 9.97
N TYR A 132 6.13 3.75 8.89
CA TYR A 132 5.27 4.16 7.78
C TYR A 132 4.54 2.99 7.09
N HIS A 133 5.17 1.81 7.04
CA HIS A 133 4.64 0.65 6.34
C HIS A 133 3.60 -0.13 7.15
N GLU A 134 3.78 -0.24 8.47
CA GLU A 134 2.81 -0.93 9.34
C GLU A 134 1.46 -0.21 9.29
N ARG A 135 1.45 1.12 9.50
CA ARG A 135 0.22 1.94 9.43
C ARG A 135 -0.48 1.83 8.06
N ALA A 136 0.28 1.83 6.97
CA ALA A 136 -0.25 1.70 5.62
C ALA A 136 -0.85 0.30 5.41
N ALA A 137 -0.16 -0.75 5.88
CA ALA A 137 -0.63 -2.12 5.83
C ALA A 137 -1.90 -2.31 6.66
N MET A 138 -1.96 -1.79 7.89
CA MET A 138 -3.14 -1.86 8.75
C MET A 138 -4.36 -1.15 8.13
N TYR A 139 -4.17 0.03 7.55
CA TYR A 139 -5.25 0.70 6.79
C TYR A 139 -5.74 -0.17 5.62
N LYS A 140 -4.83 -0.83 4.90
CA LYS A 140 -5.16 -1.75 3.81
C LYS A 140 -5.82 -3.06 4.27
N ILE A 141 -5.48 -3.56 5.46
CA ILE A 141 -6.16 -4.67 6.12
C ILE A 141 -7.64 -4.33 6.33
N ALA A 142 -7.94 -3.12 6.84
CA ALA A 142 -9.31 -2.67 7.00
C ALA A 142 -10.07 -2.59 5.67
N GLU A 143 -9.45 -2.06 4.61
CA GLU A 143 -10.05 -2.06 3.26
C GLU A 143 -10.31 -3.48 2.73
N ALA A 144 -9.41 -4.44 3.02
CA ALA A 144 -9.62 -5.83 2.63
C ALA A 144 -10.77 -6.49 3.41
N TYR A 145 -10.93 -6.18 4.70
CA TYR A 145 -12.08 -6.65 5.49
C TYR A 145 -13.41 -6.12 4.94
N CYS A 146 -13.47 -4.86 4.51
CA CYS A 146 -14.65 -4.31 3.83
C CYS A 146 -15.05 -5.13 2.59
N GLN A 147 -14.09 -5.52 1.76
CA GLN A 147 -14.35 -6.33 0.56
C GLN A 147 -14.76 -7.77 0.90
N LEU A 148 -14.42 -8.26 2.10
CA LEU A 148 -14.84 -9.55 2.63
C LEU A 148 -16.16 -9.49 3.41
N GLU A 149 -16.82 -8.33 3.44
CA GLU A 149 -18.04 -8.07 4.21
C GLU A 149 -17.87 -8.22 5.73
N ASP A 150 -16.63 -8.27 6.24
CA ASP A 150 -16.33 -8.35 7.67
C ASP A 150 -16.19 -6.93 8.26
N PHE A 151 -17.32 -6.22 8.29
CA PHE A 151 -17.36 -4.80 8.66
C PHE A 151 -17.00 -4.53 10.12
N ASP A 152 -17.19 -5.51 11.00
CA ASP A 152 -16.78 -5.41 12.41
C ASP A 152 -15.26 -5.40 12.53
N LYS A 153 -14.56 -6.30 11.83
CA LYS A 153 -13.09 -6.27 11.81
C LYS A 153 -12.56 -5.06 11.06
N ALA A 154 -13.22 -4.62 9.99
CA ALA A 154 -12.85 -3.38 9.31
C ALA A 154 -12.92 -2.18 10.26
N ARG A 155 -14.03 -2.03 11.00
CA ARG A 155 -14.22 -0.99 12.02
C ARG A 155 -13.12 -1.02 13.07
N ASN A 156 -12.94 -2.17 13.73
CA ASN A 156 -11.95 -2.33 14.80
C ASN A 156 -10.54 -2.01 14.31
N THR A 157 -10.21 -2.38 13.06
CA THR A 157 -8.91 -2.10 12.47
C THR A 157 -8.73 -0.61 12.17
N TYR A 158 -9.76 0.08 11.65
CA TYR A 158 -9.70 1.54 11.46
C TYR A 158 -9.53 2.28 12.79
N GLU A 159 -10.27 1.89 13.83
CA GLU A 159 -10.14 2.46 15.17
C GLU A 159 -8.71 2.29 15.71
N LEU A 160 -8.12 1.10 15.54
CA LEU A 160 -6.75 0.82 15.96
C LEU A 160 -5.72 1.67 15.20
N VAL A 161 -5.93 1.91 13.89
CA VAL A 161 -5.07 2.80 13.10
C VAL A 161 -5.17 4.25 13.61
N ILE A 162 -6.37 4.72 13.93
CA ILE A 162 -6.59 6.06 14.47
C ILE A 162 -5.92 6.21 15.83
N GLU A 163 -6.07 5.22 16.72
CA GLU A 163 -5.50 5.24 18.07
C GLU A 163 -3.97 5.27 18.03
N ARG A 164 -3.35 4.40 17.21
CA ARG A 164 -1.89 4.22 17.19
C ARG A 164 -1.13 5.31 16.45
N TYR A 165 -1.75 5.93 15.43
CA TYR A 165 -1.05 6.82 14.48
C TYR A 165 -1.69 8.22 14.41
N GLN A 166 -2.13 8.75 15.55
CA GLN A 166 -2.81 10.04 15.64
C GLN A 166 -2.04 11.17 14.94
N GLY A 167 -2.78 12.02 14.21
CA GLY A 167 -2.21 13.16 13.48
C GLY A 167 -1.49 12.80 12.18
N GLU A 168 -1.42 11.52 11.82
CA GLU A 168 -0.78 11.05 10.58
C GLU A 168 -1.79 10.85 9.44
N PHE A 169 -1.29 10.82 8.21
CA PHE A 169 -2.10 10.68 6.99
C PHE A 169 -3.10 9.51 7.05
N TYR A 170 -2.65 8.31 7.44
CA TYR A 170 -3.52 7.13 7.47
C TYR A 170 -4.54 7.15 8.60
N ALA A 171 -4.27 7.84 9.72
CA ALA A 171 -5.27 8.04 10.76
C ALA A 171 -6.39 8.97 10.28
N GLY A 172 -6.06 10.05 9.56
CA GLY A 172 -7.07 10.91 8.93
C GLY A 172 -7.92 10.16 7.89
N GLN A 173 -7.28 9.33 7.06
CA GLN A 173 -7.99 8.48 6.10
C GLN A 173 -8.86 7.43 6.80
N ALA A 174 -8.36 6.78 7.85
CA ALA A 174 -9.12 5.81 8.65
C ALA A 174 -10.33 6.46 9.33
N GLN A 175 -10.19 7.67 9.88
CA GLN A 175 -11.31 8.40 10.48
C GLN A 175 -12.41 8.69 9.46
N LYS A 176 -12.03 9.14 8.26
CA LYS A 176 -12.98 9.33 7.16
C LYS A 176 -13.68 8.02 6.79
N ARG A 177 -12.92 6.94 6.59
CA ARG A 177 -13.48 5.62 6.24
C ARG A 177 -14.38 5.05 7.32
N LEU A 178 -14.05 5.25 8.59
CA LEU A 178 -14.86 4.82 9.72
C LEU A 178 -16.23 5.53 9.75
N ALA A 179 -16.25 6.83 9.46
CA ALA A 179 -17.50 7.58 9.34
C ALA A 179 -18.34 7.11 8.14
N GLU A 180 -17.70 6.94 6.97
CA GLU A 180 -18.36 6.39 5.78
C GLU A 180 -18.95 5.00 6.03
N LEU A 181 -18.17 4.11 6.67
CA LEU A 181 -18.59 2.77 7.05
C LEU A 181 -19.83 2.81 7.94
N LYS A 182 -19.84 3.68 8.96
CA LYS A 182 -21.00 3.83 9.86
C LYS A 182 -22.26 4.23 9.08
N THR A 183 -22.18 5.27 8.25
CA THR A 183 -23.31 5.71 7.43
C THR A 183 -23.77 4.63 6.45
N GLY A 184 -22.84 3.92 5.81
CA GLY A 184 -23.18 2.83 4.91
C GLY A 184 -23.94 1.69 5.61
N LEU A 185 -23.52 1.33 6.82
CA LEU A 185 -24.20 0.29 7.60
C LEU A 185 -25.59 0.74 8.06
N GLU A 186 -25.76 2.01 8.42
CA GLU A 186 -27.08 2.59 8.73
C GLU A 186 -28.02 2.51 7.52
N ILE A 187 -27.53 2.86 6.32
CA ILE A 187 -28.30 2.75 5.06
C ILE A 187 -28.70 1.30 4.81
N VAL A 188 -27.73 0.37 4.84
CA VAL A 188 -28.00 -1.05 4.53
C VAL A 188 -28.95 -1.67 5.54
N ALA A 189 -28.93 -1.25 6.81
CA ALA A 189 -29.87 -1.70 7.83
C ALA A 189 -31.29 -1.10 7.66
N TYR A 190 -31.39 0.15 7.20
CA TYR A 190 -32.66 0.88 7.08
C TYR A 190 -33.58 0.31 6.00
N TYR A 191 -33.06 0.06 4.79
CA TYR A 191 -33.91 -0.26 3.64
C TYR A 191 -34.65 -1.61 3.69
N PRO A 192 -34.08 -2.74 4.19
CA PRO A 192 -34.79 -4.01 4.26
C PRO A 192 -36.08 -3.96 5.07
N ASP A 193 -36.09 -3.21 6.19
CA ASP A 193 -37.27 -3.08 7.05
C ASP A 193 -38.36 -2.22 6.40
N HIS A 194 -37.98 -1.19 5.64
CA HIS A 194 -38.93 -0.29 4.97
C HIS A 194 -39.45 -0.79 3.61
N ILE A 195 -38.80 -1.79 3.00
CA ILE A 195 -39.36 -2.51 1.85
C ILE A 195 -40.52 -3.43 2.30
N ALA A 196 -40.47 -3.97 3.52
CA ALA A 196 -41.49 -4.86 4.05
C ALA A 196 -42.80 -4.15 4.42
N ASP A 197 -42.71 -2.88 4.84
CA ASP A 197 -43.87 -2.04 5.22
C ASP A 197 -44.59 -1.40 4.02
N THR A 198 -44.09 -1.58 2.79
CA THR A 198 -44.77 -1.09 1.58
C THR A 198 -46.11 -1.83 1.41
N PRO A 199 -47.27 -1.12 1.31
CA PRO A 199 -48.57 -1.77 1.19
C PRO A 199 -48.60 -2.76 0.03
N LYS A 200 -49.12 -3.97 0.29
CA LYS A 200 -49.32 -4.97 -0.76
C LYS A 200 -50.28 -4.42 -1.82
N LYS A 201 -50.10 -4.86 -3.06
CA LYS A 201 -50.83 -4.44 -4.27
C LYS A 201 -52.36 -4.38 -4.10
N ASP A 202 -52.92 -5.15 -3.19
CA ASP A 202 -54.37 -5.28 -2.96
C ASP A 202 -54.97 -4.19 -2.03
N SER A 203 -54.16 -3.44 -1.29
CA SER A 203 -54.63 -2.44 -0.30
C SER A 203 -54.51 -0.99 -0.76
N ILE A 204 -54.08 -0.75 -2.00
CA ILE A 204 -53.80 0.59 -2.50
C ILE A 204 -55.08 1.18 -3.11
N GLN A 205 -55.76 2.05 -2.36
CA GLN A 205 -56.81 2.93 -2.87
C GLN A 205 -56.19 4.21 -3.43
N GLU A 206 -56.57 4.51 -4.67
CA GLU A 206 -56.07 5.58 -5.53
C GLU A 206 -56.14 6.96 -4.87
N LEU A 207 -55.00 7.53 -4.47
CA LEU A 207 -54.67 8.96 -4.65
C LEU A 207 -53.21 9.24 -4.19
N GLU A 208 -52.47 10.02 -5.00
CA GLU A 208 -51.05 10.42 -4.89
C GLU A 208 -50.00 9.46 -5.49
N VAL A 209 -49.66 9.71 -6.77
CA VAL A 209 -48.48 9.24 -7.54
C VAL A 209 -47.92 7.88 -7.07
N HIS A 210 -48.71 6.81 -7.23
CA HIS A 210 -48.28 5.46 -6.86
C HIS A 210 -47.26 4.89 -7.86
N LEU A 211 -45.98 4.96 -7.48
CA LEU A 211 -44.94 4.16 -8.12
C LEU A 211 -45.18 2.67 -7.83
N PRO A 212 -45.00 1.76 -8.81
CA PRO A 212 -45.17 0.32 -8.58
C PRO A 212 -44.28 -0.16 -7.42
N PRO A 213 -44.74 -1.10 -6.58
CA PRO A 213 -43.92 -1.64 -5.48
C PRO A 213 -42.55 -2.18 -5.93
N GLU A 214 -42.47 -2.72 -7.15
CA GLU A 214 -41.22 -3.18 -7.77
C GLU A 214 -40.26 -2.02 -8.09
N TYR A 215 -40.79 -0.86 -8.48
CA TYR A 215 -39.98 0.34 -8.69
C TYR A 215 -39.40 0.85 -7.36
N ILE A 216 -40.23 0.92 -6.29
CA ILE A 216 -39.77 1.33 -4.95
C ILE A 216 -38.64 0.41 -4.47
N LYS A 217 -38.83 -0.91 -4.63
CA LYS A 217 -37.82 -1.91 -4.29
C LYS A 217 -36.55 -1.76 -5.12
N ALA A 218 -36.64 -1.49 -6.42
CA ALA A 218 -35.47 -1.30 -7.27
C ALA A 218 -34.68 -0.05 -6.87
N THR A 219 -35.36 1.04 -6.53
CA THR A 219 -34.73 2.27 -6.03
C THR A 219 -34.00 2.02 -4.70
N ALA A 220 -34.65 1.33 -3.76
CA ALA A 220 -34.02 0.95 -2.50
C ALA A 220 -32.78 0.07 -2.70
N LEU A 221 -32.85 -0.92 -3.59
CA LEU A 221 -31.69 -1.75 -3.96
C LEU A 221 -30.58 -0.92 -4.61
N TYR A 222 -30.93 0.09 -5.39
CA TYR A 222 -29.95 0.99 -5.99
C TYR A 222 -29.21 1.81 -4.91
N ASP A 223 -29.93 2.33 -3.93
CA ASP A 223 -29.35 3.07 -2.80
C ASP A 223 -28.46 2.17 -1.92
N ILE A 224 -28.89 0.93 -1.67
CA ILE A 224 -28.07 -0.09 -1.00
C ILE A 224 -26.79 -0.36 -1.79
N ALA A 225 -26.88 -0.53 -3.11
CA ALA A 225 -25.71 -0.79 -3.96
C ALA A 225 -24.73 0.40 -3.94
N LEU A 226 -25.25 1.64 -3.95
CA LEU A 226 -24.44 2.84 -3.79
C LEU A 226 -23.75 2.88 -2.42
N ALA A 227 -24.45 2.51 -1.35
CA ALA A 227 -23.85 2.42 -0.02
C ALA A 227 -22.72 1.37 0.02
N TYR A 228 -22.91 0.20 -0.60
CA TYR A 228 -21.82 -0.77 -0.73
C TYR A 228 -20.63 -0.22 -1.51
N GLN A 229 -20.88 0.51 -2.60
CA GLN A 229 -19.84 1.06 -3.48
C GLN A 229 -19.05 2.19 -2.82
N TYR A 230 -19.73 3.19 -2.28
CA TYR A 230 -19.10 4.46 -1.88
C TYR A 230 -18.85 4.55 -0.38
N ASN A 231 -19.69 3.95 0.46
CA ASN A 231 -19.58 4.03 1.90
C ASN A 231 -18.84 2.83 2.50
N LEU A 232 -19.30 1.62 2.17
CA LEU A 232 -18.76 0.39 2.75
C LEU A 232 -17.50 -0.10 2.03
N ASN A 233 -17.16 0.50 0.87
CA ASN A 233 -16.01 0.11 0.06
C ASN A 233 -15.99 -1.40 -0.22
N CYS A 234 -17.13 -1.95 -0.65
CA CYS A 234 -17.35 -3.36 -0.94
C CYS A 234 -17.92 -3.53 -2.35
N TYR A 235 -17.04 -3.65 -3.34
CA TYR A 235 -17.44 -3.58 -4.75
C TYR A 235 -18.09 -4.85 -5.24
N ALA A 236 -17.63 -6.00 -4.74
CA ALA A 236 -18.23 -7.29 -5.05
C ALA A 236 -19.72 -7.30 -4.67
N LYS A 237 -20.04 -6.82 -3.46
CA LYS A 237 -21.41 -6.74 -2.97
C LYS A 237 -22.24 -5.69 -3.71
N ALA A 238 -21.68 -4.53 -4.01
CA ALA A 238 -22.34 -3.53 -4.84
C ALA A 238 -22.76 -4.11 -6.21
N VAL A 239 -21.87 -4.85 -6.88
CA VAL A 239 -22.16 -5.52 -8.15
C VAL A 239 -23.24 -6.59 -8.00
N GLU A 240 -23.22 -7.37 -6.92
CA GLU A 240 -24.27 -8.35 -6.62
C GLU A 240 -25.64 -7.66 -6.53
N VAL A 241 -25.74 -6.58 -5.75
CA VAL A 241 -27.00 -5.86 -5.55
C VAL A 241 -27.48 -5.19 -6.84
N TYR A 242 -26.61 -4.56 -7.63
CA TYR A 242 -26.99 -4.02 -8.94
C TYR A 242 -27.49 -5.12 -9.89
N THR A 243 -26.93 -6.33 -9.80
CA THR A 243 -27.34 -7.47 -10.63
C THR A 243 -28.77 -7.92 -10.29
N ILE A 244 -29.19 -7.80 -9.03
CA ILE A 244 -30.59 -8.08 -8.64
C ILE A 244 -31.55 -7.18 -9.41
N ILE A 245 -31.25 -5.88 -9.53
CA ILE A 245 -32.10 -4.91 -10.24
C ILE A 245 -32.30 -5.28 -11.71
N LEU A 246 -31.26 -5.85 -12.36
CA LEU A 246 -31.35 -6.28 -13.77
C LEU A 246 -32.38 -7.41 -13.98
N GLY A 247 -32.65 -8.21 -12.95
CA GLY A 247 -33.63 -9.29 -12.99
C GLY A 247 -35.04 -8.88 -12.58
N MET A 248 -35.26 -7.63 -12.18
CA MET A 248 -36.58 -7.13 -11.75
C MET A 248 -37.45 -6.70 -12.94
N ASP A 249 -38.77 -6.74 -12.75
CA ASP A 249 -39.74 -6.18 -13.69
C ASP A 249 -39.85 -4.65 -13.52
N VAL A 250 -38.78 -3.95 -13.86
CA VAL A 250 -38.69 -2.48 -13.83
C VAL A 250 -38.30 -1.92 -15.19
N SER A 251 -38.38 -0.60 -15.35
CA SER A 251 -38.08 0.07 -16.62
C SER A 251 -36.68 -0.25 -17.13
N GLU A 252 -36.53 -0.30 -18.45
CA GLU A 252 -35.22 -0.51 -19.08
C GLU A 252 -34.22 0.61 -18.76
N GLU A 253 -34.71 1.80 -18.44
CA GLU A 253 -33.86 2.91 -17.96
C GLU A 253 -33.23 2.59 -16.60
N THR A 254 -34.00 2.09 -15.64
CA THR A 254 -33.48 1.67 -14.32
C THR A 254 -32.47 0.54 -14.46
N LYS A 255 -32.75 -0.45 -15.32
CA LYS A 255 -31.80 -1.54 -15.62
C LYS A 255 -30.53 -1.02 -16.28
N LYS A 256 -30.64 -0.05 -17.20
CA LYS A 256 -29.51 0.57 -17.86
C LYS A 256 -28.59 1.27 -16.85
N LEU A 257 -29.14 2.03 -15.91
CA LEU A 257 -28.37 2.68 -14.85
C LEU A 257 -27.58 1.68 -14.01
N ALA A 258 -28.23 0.61 -13.54
CA ALA A 258 -27.57 -0.45 -12.78
C ALA A 258 -26.45 -1.13 -13.59
N LYS A 259 -26.70 -1.38 -14.88
CA LYS A 259 -25.71 -1.97 -15.79
C LYS A 259 -24.48 -1.08 -15.98
N GLU A 260 -24.67 0.23 -16.11
CA GLU A 260 -23.57 1.19 -16.23
C GLU A 260 -22.67 1.18 -14.98
N GLN A 261 -23.26 1.14 -13.78
CA GLN A 261 -22.50 1.02 -12.53
C GLN A 261 -21.68 -0.29 -12.48
N ILE A 262 -22.27 -1.42 -12.87
CA ILE A 262 -21.56 -2.71 -12.93
C ILE A 262 -20.35 -2.63 -13.88
N ILE A 263 -20.50 -2.00 -15.05
CA ILE A 263 -19.40 -1.84 -16.02
C ILE A 263 -18.30 -0.97 -15.44
N GLN A 264 -18.65 0.11 -14.74
CA GLN A 264 -17.69 0.99 -14.08
C GLN A 264 -16.89 0.24 -13.00
N LEU A 265 -17.57 -0.51 -12.14
CA LEU A 265 -16.95 -1.28 -11.04
C LEU A 265 -16.05 -2.43 -11.52
N LYS A 266 -16.34 -3.01 -12.69
CA LYS A 266 -15.47 -4.05 -13.28
C LYS A 266 -14.22 -3.50 -13.95
N ARG A 267 -14.14 -2.17 -14.17
CA ARG A 267 -12.98 -1.50 -14.78
C ARG A 267 -12.02 -0.90 -13.76
N SER A 268 -12.48 -0.66 -12.54
CA SER A 268 -11.69 -0.17 -11.39
C SER A 268 -10.90 -1.30 -10.72
#